data_AF-X1MSM4-F1
#
_entry.id   AF-X1MSM4-F1
#
_cell.length_a   1.000
_cell.length_b   1.000
_cell.length_c   1.000
_cell.angle_alpha   90.00
_cell.angle_beta   90.00
_cell.angle_gamma   90.00
#
_symmetry.space_group_name_H-M   'P 1'
#
loop_
_entity.id
_entity.type
_entity.pdbx_description
1 polymer ?
#
loop_
_entity_poly.entity_id
_entity_poly.type
_entity_poly.pdbx_seq_one_letter_code
_entity_poly.pdbx_strand_id
1 'polypeptide(L)' 'PVEILVTKGFSKPTKFQADSIFTIGKEELGEKITELSPDIMADVNTALQIELNLE' A
#
# COMPACT_ATOMS: atom_id res chain seq x y z
N PRO A 1 -6.39 -5.30 11.56
CA PRO A 1 -5.83 -4.78 10.29
C PRO A 1 -6.01 -3.27 10.15
N VAL A 2 -4.89 -2.56 9.98
CA VAL A 2 -4.89 -1.14 9.63
C VAL A 2 -5.17 -1.01 8.12
N GLU A 3 -6.22 -0.26 7.76
CA GLU A 3 -6.63 -0.04 6.36
C GLU A 3 -6.46 1.42 5.97
N ILE A 4 -5.92 1.68 4.78
CA ILE A 4 -5.73 3.04 4.25
C ILE A 4 -6.49 3.16 2.94
N LEU A 5 -7.36 4.16 2.85
CA LEU A 5 -8.12 4.43 1.63
C LEU A 5 -7.25 5.19 0.63
N VAL A 6 -7.17 4.66 -0.59
CA VAL A 6 -6.46 5.24 -1.73
C VAL A 6 -7.44 5.45 -2.87
N THR A 7 -7.74 6.71 -3.17
CA THR A 7 -8.77 7.09 -4.16
C THR A 7 -8.20 7.65 -5.45
N LYS A 8 -7.00 8.24 -5.44
CA LYS A 8 -6.36 8.82 -6.63
C LYS A 8 -5.63 7.75 -7.45
N GLY A 9 -5.81 7.79 -8.77
CA GLY A 9 -5.13 6.89 -9.71
C GLY A 9 -5.78 5.51 -9.88
N PHE A 10 -6.94 5.28 -9.26
CA PHE A 10 -7.70 4.04 -9.38
C PHE A 10 -9.09 4.33 -9.95
N SER A 11 -9.65 3.38 -10.70
CA SER A 11 -11.00 3.50 -11.29
C SER A 11 -12.13 3.43 -10.25
N LYS A 12 -11.81 2.98 -9.04
CA LYS A 12 -12.72 2.84 -7.90
C LYS A 12 -11.97 3.12 -6.61
N PRO A 13 -12.66 3.52 -5.53
CA PRO A 13 -12.04 3.61 -4.21
C PRO A 13 -11.34 2.28 -3.88
N THR A 14 -10.05 2.37 -3.59
CA THR A 14 -9.17 1.22 -3.33
C THR A 14 -8.62 1.36 -1.91
N LYS A 15 -8.21 0.25 -1.28
CA LYS A 15 -7.55 0.28 0.03
C LYS A 15 -6.23 -0.47 0.00
N PHE A 16 -5.27 -0.01 0.79
CA PHE A 16 -4.04 -0.74 1.10
C PHE A 16 -4.29 -1.67 2.30
N GLN A 17 -3.81 -2.92 2.22
CA GLN A 17 -3.99 -3.95 3.22
C GLN A 17 -2.62 -4.40 3.76
N ALA A 18 -2.21 -3.84 4.91
CA ALA A 18 -0.90 -4.13 5.49
C ALA A 18 -0.76 -5.59 5.96
N ASP A 19 -1.85 -6.19 6.44
CA ASP A 19 -1.94 -7.57 6.92
C ASP A 19 -1.72 -8.63 5.81
N SER A 20 -1.79 -8.18 4.55
CA SER A 20 -1.71 -9.02 3.37
C SER A 20 -0.44 -8.74 2.56
N ILE A 21 0.62 -8.21 3.19
CA ILE A 21 1.89 -7.93 2.52
C ILE A 21 2.65 -9.21 2.16
N PHE A 22 3.16 -9.28 0.93
CA PHE A 22 4.00 -10.39 0.45
C PHE A 22 5.07 -9.89 -0.52
N THR A 23 6.10 -10.71 -0.71
CA THR A 23 7.21 -10.44 -1.62
C THR A 23 6.98 -11.19 -2.94
N ILE A 24 7.29 -10.53 -4.06
CA ILE A 24 7.25 -11.11 -5.42
C ILE A 24 8.57 -10.93 -6.15
N GLY A 25 8.80 -11.73 -7.19
CA GLY A 25 9.88 -11.54 -8.15
C GLY A 25 9.69 -10.26 -8.98
N LYS A 26 10.79 -9.66 -9.44
CA LYS A 26 10.72 -8.43 -10.24
C LYS A 26 10.06 -8.67 -11.61
N GLU A 27 10.25 -9.86 -12.14
CA GLU A 27 9.67 -10.38 -13.38
C GLU A 27 8.15 -10.59 -13.30
N GLU A 28 7.59 -10.66 -12.09
CA GLU A 28 6.14 -10.79 -11.86
C GLU A 28 5.42 -9.42 -11.84
N LEU A 29 6.18 -8.31 -11.88
CA LEU A 29 5.61 -6.96 -11.92
C LEU A 29 4.94 -6.68 -13.27
N GLY A 30 3.65 -6.33 -13.21
CA GLY A 30 2.91 -5.79 -14.36
C GLY A 30 3.25 -4.33 -14.66
N GLU A 31 2.46 -3.71 -15.53
CA GLU A 31 2.61 -2.29 -15.89
C GLU A 31 2.32 -1.36 -14.69
N LYS A 32 2.99 -0.20 -14.64
CA LYS A 32 2.74 0.82 -13.62
C LYS A 32 1.32 1.38 -13.79
N ILE A 33 0.49 1.25 -12.76
CA ILE A 33 -0.90 1.75 -12.75
C ILE A 33 -1.02 3.20 -12.27
N THR A 34 -0.28 3.58 -11.23
CA THR A 34 -0.31 4.94 -10.63
C THR A 34 0.89 5.14 -9.71
N GLU A 35 0.97 6.31 -9.10
CA GLU A 35 1.89 6.68 -8.02
C GLU A 35 1.10 7.18 -6.82
N LEU A 36 1.54 6.81 -5.61
CA LEU A 36 0.92 7.25 -4.37
C LEU A 36 1.50 8.60 -3.97
N SER A 37 0.65 9.49 -3.47
CA SER A 37 1.10 10.79 -2.98
C SER A 37 1.85 10.65 -1.65
N PRO A 38 2.74 11.61 -1.30
CA PRO A 38 3.58 11.51 -0.12
C PRO A 38 2.83 11.34 1.21
N ASP A 39 1.66 11.97 1.33
CA ASP A 39 0.74 11.82 2.47
C ASP A 39 0.24 10.38 2.62
N ILE A 40 -0.21 9.77 1.52
CA ILE A 40 -0.67 8.37 1.53
C ILE A 40 0.50 7.41 1.80
N MET A 41 1.70 7.70 1.28
CA MET A 41 2.89 6.90 1.57
C MET A 41 3.29 6.96 3.05
N ALA A 42 3.09 8.10 3.73
CA ALA A 42 3.32 8.22 5.16
C ALA A 42 2.33 7.34 5.95
N ASP A 43 1.05 7.36 5.58
CA ASP A 43 0.04 6.48 6.18
C ASP A 43 0.39 5.00 5.97
N VAL A 44 0.81 4.62 4.75
CA VAL A 44 1.24 3.24 4.42
C VAL A 44 2.39 2.80 5.31
N ASN A 45 3.39 3.67 5.51
CA ASN A 45 4.50 3.36 6.39
C ASN A 45 4.06 3.16 7.84
N THR A 46 3.17 4.01 8.37
CA THR A 46 2.62 3.85 9.72
C THR A 46 1.81 2.56 9.86
N ALA A 47 0.99 2.20 8.87
CA ALA A 47 0.24 0.95 8.89
C ALA A 47 1.15 -0.28 8.90
N LEU A 48 2.24 -0.25 8.13
CA LEU A 48 3.24 -1.33 8.13
C LEU A 48 3.98 -1.44 9.46
N GLN A 49 4.35 -0.33 10.10
CA GLN A 49 4.98 -0.35 11.41
C GLN A 49 4.08 -1.00 12.48
N ILE A 50 2.79 -0.66 12.46
CA ILE A 50 1.80 -1.24 13.38
C ILE A 50 1.64 -2.74 13.11
N GLU A 51 1.40 -3.14 11.85
CA GLU A 51 1.09 -4.52 11.50
C GLU A 51 2.29 -5.47 11.68
N LEU A 52 3.49 -4.98 11.37
CA LEU A 52 4.73 -5.76 11.51
C LEU A 52 5.35 -5.63 12.92
N ASN A 53 4.72 -4.86 13.82
CA ASN A 53 5.22 -4.56 15.16
C ASN A 53 6.69 -4.11 15.15
N LEU A 54 6.99 -3.17 14.24
CA LEU A 54 8.31 -2.56 14.10
C LEU A 54 8.35 -1.31 14.98
N GLU A 55 9.23 -1.32 15.97
CA GLU A 55 9.52 -0.19 16.88
C GLU A 55 10.34 0.92 16.20
#